data_AF-A0A496U935-F1
#
_entry.id   AF-A0A496U935-F1
#
_cell.length_a   1.000
_cell.length_b   1.000
_cell.length_c   1.000
_cell.angle_alpha   90.00
_cell.angle_beta   90.00
_cell.angle_gamma   90.00
#
_symmetry.space_group_name_H-M   'P 1'
#
loop_
_entity.id
_entity.type
_entity.pdbx_description
1 polymer ?
#
loop_
_entity_poly.entity_id
_entity_poly.type
_entity_poly.pdbx_seq_one_letter_code
_entity_poly.pdbx_strand_id
1 'polypeptide(L)'
;MNNRLVRILVPLVVIAGLAYFGVIDLSLLPMDDPNFQATLATIGIYMLWSILESVRDTDFSRITLYAVLLVSALDTFLLELTNFSGHMYIRWAGVFLLVSGCLARLLALKTGNRTLLRLARIGQELGVALGLGSIAGTVIAVFPGIPSSLREEI
;
A
#
# COMPACT_ATOMS: atom_id res chain seq x y z
N MET A 1 1.93 13.03 -23.38
CA MET A 1 0.85 12.59 -22.46
C MET A 1 1.49 12.29 -21.11
N ASN A 2 1.02 12.89 -20.01
CA ASN A 2 1.68 12.74 -18.69
C ASN A 2 1.72 11.25 -18.29
N ASN A 3 2.92 10.66 -18.13
CA ASN A 3 3.10 9.26 -17.71
C ASN A 3 2.31 8.89 -16.44
N ARG A 4 1.97 9.90 -15.60
CA ARG A 4 1.13 9.75 -14.41
C ARG A 4 -0.31 9.36 -14.73
N LEU A 5 -0.91 9.99 -15.74
CA LEU A 5 -2.30 9.70 -16.13
C LEU A 5 -2.41 8.30 -16.73
N VAL A 6 -1.42 7.87 -17.52
CA VAL A 6 -1.39 6.52 -18.10
C VAL A 6 -1.30 5.46 -17.00
N ARG A 7 -0.48 5.65 -15.96
CA ARG A 7 -0.38 4.69 -14.84
C ARG A 7 -1.66 4.54 -14.01
N ILE A 8 -2.54 5.54 -14.01
CA ILE A 8 -3.84 5.51 -13.34
C ILE A 8 -4.90 4.94 -14.25
N LEU A 9 -4.94 5.44 -15.49
CA LEU A 9 -5.93 5.08 -16.48
C LEU A 9 -5.78 3.63 -16.89
N VAL A 10 -4.57 3.10 -17.05
CA VAL A 10 -4.38 1.69 -17.46
C VAL A 10 -5.07 0.71 -16.52
N PRO A 11 -4.81 0.68 -15.19
CA PRO A 11 -5.51 -0.25 -14.30
C PRO A 11 -7.02 0.02 -14.23
N LEU A 12 -7.46 1.29 -14.22
CA LEU A 12 -8.90 1.62 -14.23
C LEU A 12 -9.61 1.18 -15.52
N VAL A 13 -8.97 1.38 -16.67
CA VAL A 13 -9.48 0.99 -18.00
C VAL A 13 -9.46 -0.53 -18.13
N VAL A 14 -8.46 -1.21 -17.58
CA VAL A 14 -8.44 -2.69 -17.52
C VAL A 14 -9.59 -3.21 -16.66
N ILE A 15 -9.80 -2.64 -15.47
CA ILE A 15 -10.93 -3.02 -14.60
C ILE A 15 -12.27 -2.73 -15.30
N ALA A 16 -12.43 -1.55 -15.89
CA ALA A 16 -13.64 -1.18 -16.61
C ALA A 16 -13.87 -2.06 -17.85
N GLY A 17 -12.81 -2.43 -18.57
CA GLY A 17 -12.86 -3.35 -19.70
C GLY A 17 -13.28 -4.75 -19.24
N LEU A 18 -12.66 -5.29 -18.19
CA LEU A 18 -13.00 -6.59 -17.62
C LEU A 18 -14.45 -6.63 -17.11
N ALA A 19 -14.93 -5.54 -16.50
CA ALA A 19 -16.33 -5.40 -16.09
C ALA A 19 -17.28 -5.32 -17.29
N TYR A 20 -16.92 -4.55 -18.33
CA TYR A 20 -17.70 -4.43 -19.56
C TYR A 20 -17.82 -5.75 -20.33
N PHE A 21 -16.75 -6.55 -20.36
CA PHE A 21 -16.76 -7.89 -20.94
C PHE A 21 -17.45 -8.95 -20.06
N GLY A 22 -18.00 -8.56 -18.89
CA GLY A 22 -18.67 -9.47 -17.97
C GLY A 22 -17.74 -10.49 -17.30
N VAL A 23 -16.42 -10.26 -17.35
CA VAL A 23 -15.42 -11.10 -16.69
C VAL A 23 -15.42 -10.84 -15.18
N ILE A 24 -15.70 -9.60 -14.77
CA ILE A 24 -15.82 -9.20 -13.37
C ILE A 24 -17.20 -8.58 -13.16
N ASP A 25 -17.97 -9.13 -12.23
CA ASP A 25 -19.20 -8.49 -11.77
C ASP A 25 -18.90 -7.60 -10.56
N LEU A 26 -18.94 -6.28 -10.78
CA LEU A 26 -18.71 -5.29 -9.73
C LEU A 26 -19.85 -5.24 -8.71
N SER A 27 -21.03 -5.76 -9.05
CA SER A 27 -22.19 -5.80 -8.13
C SER A 27 -22.08 -6.92 -7.08
N LEU A 28 -21.25 -7.93 -7.34
CA LEU A 28 -20.93 -9.01 -6.40
C LEU A 28 -19.81 -8.64 -5.41
N LEU A 29 -19.24 -7.43 -5.51
CA LEU A 29 -18.22 -6.99 -4.56
C LEU A 29 -18.85 -6.84 -3.17
N PRO A 30 -18.26 -7.43 -2.11
CA PRO A 30 -18.78 -7.37 -0.76
C PRO A 30 -18.50 -5.99 -0.14
N MET A 31 -19.17 -4.95 -0.66
CA MET A 31 -18.98 -3.56 -0.22
C MET A 31 -19.36 -3.35 1.24
N ASP A 32 -20.23 -4.19 1.79
CA ASP A 32 -20.62 -4.16 3.20
C ASP A 32 -19.66 -4.93 4.12
N ASP A 33 -18.71 -5.71 3.57
CA ASP A 33 -17.71 -6.40 4.38
C ASP A 33 -16.62 -5.41 4.84
N PRO A 34 -16.49 -5.18 6.15
CA PRO A 34 -15.52 -4.22 6.65
C PRO A 34 -14.06 -4.64 6.37
N ASN A 35 -13.79 -5.94 6.16
CA ASN A 35 -12.46 -6.41 5.76
C ASN A 35 -12.13 -5.98 4.32
N PHE A 36 -13.09 -6.14 3.43
CA PHE A 36 -12.99 -5.65 2.05
C PHE A 36 -12.80 -4.13 2.01
N GLN A 37 -13.56 -3.37 2.82
CA GLN A 37 -13.43 -1.91 2.89
C GLN A 37 -12.03 -1.45 3.34
N ALA A 38 -11.47 -2.04 4.39
CA ALA A 38 -10.12 -1.70 4.87
C ALA A 38 -9.07 -2.01 3.78
N THR A 39 -9.19 -3.17 3.14
CA THR A 39 -8.30 -3.57 2.03
C THR A 39 -8.37 -2.58 0.87
N LEU A 40 -9.59 -2.23 0.45
CA LEU A 40 -9.86 -1.28 -0.62
C LEU A 40 -9.30 0.11 -0.28
N ALA A 41 -9.47 0.57 0.96
CA ALA A 41 -8.91 1.83 1.44
C ALA A 41 -7.38 1.83 1.40
N THR A 42 -6.73 0.77 1.91
CA THR A 42 -5.27 0.62 1.87
C THR A 42 -4.74 0.67 0.43
N ILE A 43 -5.36 -0.08 -0.48
CA ILE A 43 -5.00 -0.09 -1.91
C ILE A 43 -5.22 1.29 -2.53
N GLY A 44 -6.36 1.93 -2.25
CA GLY A 44 -6.69 3.26 -2.77
C GLY A 44 -5.70 4.33 -2.32
N ILE A 45 -5.36 4.36 -1.03
CA ILE A 45 -4.36 5.27 -0.47
C ILE A 45 -2.99 5.00 -1.09
N TYR A 46 -2.61 3.72 -1.22
CA TYR A 46 -1.36 3.35 -1.83
C TYR A 46 -1.26 3.80 -3.31
N MET A 47 -2.31 3.58 -4.10
CA MET A 47 -2.36 4.04 -5.48
C MET A 47 -2.26 5.56 -5.56
N LEU A 48 -3.03 6.28 -4.73
CA LEU A 48 -2.98 7.73 -4.63
C LEU A 48 -1.57 8.23 -4.31
N TRP A 49 -0.93 7.59 -3.33
CA TRP A 49 0.45 7.85 -2.96
C TRP A 49 1.43 7.62 -4.11
N SER A 50 1.34 6.47 -4.76
CA SER A 50 2.21 6.08 -5.88
C SER A 50 2.16 7.09 -7.04
N ILE A 51 1.00 7.68 -7.28
CA ILE A 51 0.81 8.75 -8.28
C ILE A 51 1.56 10.02 -7.86
N LEU A 52 1.39 10.45 -6.61
CA LEU A 52 1.99 11.67 -6.06
C LEU A 52 3.52 11.57 -6.05
N GLU A 53 4.07 10.40 -5.72
CA GLU A 53 5.52 10.17 -5.60
C GLU A 53 6.21 9.95 -6.98
N SER A 54 5.47 9.73 -8.07
CA SER A 54 5.99 9.25 -9.39
C SER A 54 7.03 10.12 -10.12
N VAL A 55 7.58 11.15 -9.47
CA VAL A 55 8.49 12.17 -10.02
C VAL A 55 9.95 11.92 -9.67
N ARG A 56 10.27 11.04 -8.72
CA ARG A 56 11.66 10.83 -8.25
C ARG A 56 12.08 9.36 -8.32
N ASP A 57 13.38 9.19 -8.53
CA ASP A 57 14.11 8.01 -9.00
C ASP A 57 13.87 6.71 -8.22
N THR A 58 14.31 5.60 -8.82
CA THR A 58 14.24 4.23 -8.32
C THR A 58 15.04 4.02 -7.04
N ASP A 59 14.48 4.42 -5.91
CA ASP A 59 14.97 4.08 -4.57
C ASP A 59 14.63 2.62 -4.21
N PHE A 60 15.58 1.92 -3.59
CA PHE A 60 15.45 0.61 -2.97
C PHE A 60 14.24 0.53 -2.02
N SER A 61 13.86 1.61 -1.32
CA SER A 61 12.67 1.68 -0.46
C SER A 61 11.38 1.45 -1.25
N ARG A 62 11.31 1.82 -2.53
CA ARG A 62 10.13 1.45 -3.35
C ARG A 62 10.06 -0.04 -3.58
N ILE A 63 11.21 -0.69 -3.81
CA ILE A 63 11.28 -2.15 -4.03
C ILE A 63 10.78 -2.87 -2.79
N THR A 64 11.20 -2.45 -1.60
CA THR A 64 10.74 -3.09 -0.35
C THR A 64 9.25 -2.87 -0.12
N LEU A 65 8.74 -1.68 -0.37
CA LEU A 65 7.31 -1.40 -0.25
C LEU A 65 6.47 -2.18 -1.28
N TYR A 66 6.97 -2.34 -2.51
CA TYR A 66 6.34 -3.22 -3.52
C TYR A 66 6.37 -4.68 -3.08
N ALA A 67 7.47 -5.17 -2.49
CA ALA A 67 7.57 -6.53 -1.97
C ALA A 67 6.60 -6.77 -0.82
N VAL A 68 6.49 -5.83 0.12
CA VAL A 68 5.49 -5.88 1.20
C VAL A 68 4.09 -5.91 0.62
N LEU A 69 3.77 -5.05 -0.35
CA LEU A 69 2.45 -5.01 -0.98
C LEU A 69 2.13 -6.31 -1.72
N LEU A 70 3.08 -6.84 -2.49
CA LEU A 70 2.92 -8.08 -3.25
C LEU A 70 2.67 -9.26 -2.31
N VAL A 71 3.51 -9.44 -1.28
CA VAL A 71 3.36 -10.56 -0.35
C VAL A 71 2.09 -10.41 0.47
N SER A 72 1.76 -9.19 0.91
CA SER A 72 0.51 -8.94 1.63
C SER A 72 -0.71 -9.26 0.77
N ALA A 73 -0.71 -8.83 -0.50
CA ALA A 73 -1.79 -9.15 -1.42
C ALA A 73 -1.89 -10.66 -1.70
N LEU A 74 -0.76 -11.33 -1.89
CA LEU A 74 -0.72 -12.77 -2.15
C LEU A 74 -1.20 -13.58 -0.93
N ASP A 75 -0.76 -13.20 0.26
CA ASP A 75 -1.22 -13.83 1.50
C ASP A 75 -2.72 -13.58 1.76
N THR A 76 -3.18 -12.34 1.63
CA THR A 76 -4.58 -11.96 1.90
C THR A 76 -5.57 -12.50 0.87
N PHE A 77 -5.22 -12.53 -0.43
CA PHE A 77 -6.16 -12.87 -1.50
C PHE A 77 -6.00 -14.27 -2.11
N LEU A 78 -4.78 -14.80 -2.18
CA LEU A 78 -4.54 -16.09 -2.84
C LEU A 78 -4.43 -17.23 -1.85
N LEU A 79 -3.86 -16.96 -0.67
CA LEU A 79 -3.50 -17.99 0.28
C LEU A 79 -4.43 -18.04 1.50
N GLU A 80 -4.97 -16.89 1.92
CA GLU A 80 -5.71 -16.70 3.17
C GLU A 80 -5.01 -17.33 4.41
N LEU A 81 -3.69 -17.52 4.31
CA LEU A 81 -2.92 -18.36 5.22
C LEU A 81 -2.70 -17.68 6.57
N THR A 82 -2.43 -16.37 6.55
CA THR A 82 -2.12 -15.61 7.77
C THR A 82 -2.88 -14.30 7.87
N ASN A 83 -4.17 -14.34 7.50
CA ASN A 83 -5.05 -13.18 7.49
C ASN A 83 -5.58 -12.87 8.91
N PHE A 84 -5.59 -11.60 9.30
CA PHE A 84 -6.22 -11.15 10.55
C PHE A 84 -7.75 -11.07 10.39
N SER A 85 -8.42 -12.20 10.15
CA SER A 85 -9.88 -12.26 10.10
C SER A 85 -10.45 -12.03 11.50
N GLY A 86 -10.85 -10.78 11.80
CA GLY A 86 -11.55 -10.43 13.05
C GLY A 86 -10.93 -9.27 13.84
N HIS A 87 -9.71 -8.84 13.54
CA HIS A 87 -9.04 -7.74 14.26
C HIS A 87 -9.15 -6.42 13.50
N MET A 88 -10.38 -5.96 13.29
CA MET A 88 -10.70 -4.77 12.49
C MET A 88 -9.96 -3.51 12.94
N TYR A 89 -9.77 -3.35 14.25
CA TYR A 89 -9.03 -2.22 14.84
C TYR A 89 -7.57 -2.16 14.34
N ILE A 90 -6.92 -3.31 14.17
CA ILE A 90 -5.54 -3.39 13.69
C ILE A 90 -5.46 -2.99 12.22
N ARG A 91 -6.44 -3.41 11.42
CA ARG A 91 -6.50 -3.08 9.99
C ARG A 91 -6.70 -1.59 9.75
N TRP A 92 -7.64 -0.98 10.45
CA TRP A 92 -7.84 0.46 10.38
C TRP A 92 -6.66 1.25 10.96
N ALA A 93 -6.02 0.76 12.03
CA ALA A 93 -4.77 1.35 12.51
C ALA A 93 -3.69 1.31 11.41
N GLY A 94 -3.59 0.23 10.64
CA GLY A 94 -2.74 0.13 9.46
C GLY A 94 -3.07 1.17 8.39
N VAL A 95 -4.36 1.37 8.07
CA VAL A 95 -4.81 2.42 7.15
C VAL A 95 -4.39 3.81 7.63
N PHE A 96 -4.64 4.16 8.89
CA PHE A 96 -4.23 5.46 9.47
C PHE A 96 -2.71 5.64 9.48
N LEU A 97 -1.98 4.58 9.78
CA LEU A 97 -0.53 4.58 9.81
C LEU A 97 0.06 4.73 8.40
N LEU A 98 -0.58 4.16 7.38
CA LEU A 98 -0.24 4.41 5.96
C LEU A 98 -0.49 5.87 5.57
N VAL A 99 -1.67 6.42 5.87
CA VAL A 99 -1.99 7.83 5.56
C VAL A 99 -1.01 8.78 6.25
N SER A 100 -0.75 8.57 7.53
CA SER A 100 0.18 9.40 8.29
C SER A 100 1.61 9.26 7.78
N GLY A 101 2.06 8.06 7.40
CA GLY A 101 3.34 7.83 6.72
C GLY A 101 3.44 8.59 5.39
N CYS A 102 2.40 8.55 4.56
CA CYS A 102 2.32 9.33 3.32
C CYS A 102 2.43 10.85 3.57
N LEU A 103 1.65 11.39 4.52
CA LEU A 103 1.69 12.81 4.84
C LEU A 103 3.04 13.22 5.46
N ALA A 104 3.57 12.43 6.39
CA ALA A 104 4.87 12.65 7.01
C ALA A 104 5.99 12.65 5.97
N ARG A 105 5.91 11.80 4.94
CA ARG A 105 6.88 11.77 3.85
C ARG A 105 6.82 13.04 2.99
N LEU A 106 5.63 13.55 2.68
CA LEU A 106 5.48 14.85 1.99
C LEU A 106 6.08 16.00 2.80
N LEU A 107 5.88 15.99 4.12
CA LEU A 107 6.44 16.99 5.03
C LEU A 107 7.96 16.84 5.17
N ALA A 108 8.48 15.61 5.27
CA ALA A 108 9.90 15.32 5.33
C ALA A 108 10.64 15.80 4.08
N LEU A 109 10.04 15.60 2.91
CA LEU A 109 10.59 16.07 1.64
C LEU A 109 10.63 17.61 1.55
N LYS A 110 9.66 18.31 2.14
CA LYS A 110 9.67 19.79 2.22
C LYS A 110 10.69 20.33 3.22
N THR A 111 10.87 19.63 4.33
CA THR A 111 11.73 20.06 5.44
C THR A 111 13.17 19.56 5.34
N GLY A 112 13.45 18.61 4.44
CA GLY A 112 14.75 17.93 4.34
C GLY A 112 15.08 17.05 5.57
N ASN A 113 14.09 16.76 6.42
CA ASN A 113 14.32 16.04 7.67
C ASN A 113 14.44 14.53 7.43
N ARG A 114 15.67 14.03 7.53
CA ARG A 114 16.03 12.62 7.30
C ARG A 114 15.35 11.66 8.27
N THR A 115 15.27 12.03 9.54
CA THR A 115 14.64 11.19 10.57
C THR A 115 13.15 11.05 10.30
N LEU A 116 12.48 12.14 9.91
CA LEU A 116 11.07 12.12 9.56
C LEU A 116 10.81 11.27 8.30
N LEU A 117 11.72 11.31 7.32
CA LEU A 117 11.61 10.50 6.10
C LEU A 117 11.71 9.00 6.37
N ARG A 118 12.64 8.59 7.26
CA ARG A 118 12.79 7.20 7.71
C ARG A 118 11.56 6.70 8.45
N LEU A 119 11.07 7.48 9.43
CA LEU A 119 9.87 7.14 10.19
C LEU A 119 8.63 7.06 9.29
N ALA A 120 8.51 7.97 8.33
CA ALA A 120 7.42 7.98 7.37
C ALA A 120 7.42 6.70 6.50
N ARG A 121 8.59 6.22 6.07
CA ARG A 121 8.74 4.99 5.27
C ARG A 121 8.38 3.73 6.06
N ILE A 122 8.89 3.61 7.29
CA ILE A 122 8.53 2.53 8.21
C ILE A 122 7.01 2.53 8.43
N GLY A 123 6.43 3.71 8.63
CA GLY A 123 4.98 3.90 8.70
C GLY A 123 4.27 3.41 7.45
N GLN A 124 4.76 3.72 6.26
CA GLN A 124 4.13 3.24 5.03
C GLN A 124 4.18 1.71 4.88
N GLU A 125 5.34 1.09 5.14
CA GLU A 125 5.52 -0.37 5.00
C GLU A 125 4.64 -1.14 6.00
N LEU A 126 4.67 -0.74 7.26
CA LEU A 126 3.81 -1.35 8.29
C LEU A 126 2.33 -1.06 8.03
N GLY A 127 2.00 0.14 7.55
CA GLY A 127 0.63 0.54 7.28
C GLY A 127 0.00 -0.26 6.15
N VAL A 128 0.75 -0.54 5.08
CA VAL A 128 0.32 -1.42 3.99
C VAL A 128 0.07 -2.83 4.50
N ALA A 129 1.05 -3.42 5.22
CA ALA A 129 0.93 -4.78 5.72
C ALA A 129 -0.27 -4.96 6.67
N LEU A 130 -0.41 -4.05 7.64
CA LEU A 130 -1.49 -4.08 8.64
C LEU A 130 -2.85 -3.78 8.00
N GLY A 131 -2.93 -2.82 7.08
CA GLY A 131 -4.17 -2.49 6.37
C GLY A 131 -4.69 -3.64 5.51
N LEU A 132 -3.78 -4.34 4.83
CA LEU A 132 -4.08 -5.56 4.08
C LEU A 132 -4.36 -6.77 5.00
N GLY A 133 -4.08 -6.67 6.30
CA GLY A 133 -4.36 -7.71 7.28
C GLY A 133 -3.42 -8.92 7.17
N SER A 134 -2.23 -8.76 6.61
CA SER A 134 -1.30 -9.87 6.35
C SER A 134 -0.18 -9.95 7.40
N ILE A 135 -0.09 -11.08 8.11
CA ILE A 135 1.04 -11.35 9.01
C ILE A 135 2.32 -11.54 8.20
N ALA A 136 2.28 -12.29 7.09
CA ALA A 136 3.43 -12.46 6.21
C ALA A 136 3.96 -11.11 5.69
N GLY A 137 3.05 -10.23 5.27
CA GLY A 137 3.35 -8.85 4.90
C GLY A 137 3.99 -8.06 6.04
N THR A 138 3.50 -8.24 7.27
CA THR A 138 4.03 -7.56 8.46
C THR A 138 5.44 -8.03 8.80
N VAL A 139 5.70 -9.33 8.68
CA VAL A 139 7.05 -9.91 8.85
C VAL A 139 8.01 -9.30 7.82
N ILE A 140 7.59 -9.17 6.56
CA ILE A 140 8.43 -8.53 5.54
C ILE A 140 8.62 -7.03 5.81
N ALA A 141 7.61 -6.33 6.29
CA ALA A 141 7.76 -4.94 6.68
C ALA A 141 8.76 -4.78 7.84
N VAL A 142 8.76 -5.69 8.82
CA VAL A 142 9.65 -5.60 9.99
C VAL A 142 11.08 -6.03 9.67
N PHE A 143 11.27 -7.14 8.95
CA PHE A 143 12.60 -7.76 8.80
C PHE A 143 13.43 -7.14 7.68
N PRO A 144 13.03 -7.20 6.38
CA PRO A 144 13.73 -6.48 5.33
C PRO A 144 13.29 -5.01 5.20
N GLY A 145 12.03 -4.67 5.50
CA GLY A 145 11.48 -3.32 5.39
C GLY A 145 12.21 -2.28 6.23
N ILE A 146 12.10 -2.39 7.56
CA ILE A 146 12.70 -1.43 8.51
C ILE A 146 14.22 -1.25 8.26
N PRO A 147 15.05 -2.31 8.16
CA PRO A 147 16.47 -2.14 7.88
C PRO A 147 16.76 -1.50 6.52
N SER A 148 15.95 -1.76 5.48
CA SER A 148 16.10 -1.08 4.18
C SER A 148 15.75 0.40 4.29
N SER A 149 14.68 0.73 5.00
CA SER A 149 14.24 2.10 5.28
C SER A 149 15.25 2.89 6.10
N LEU A 150 16.04 2.22 6.96
CA LEU A 150 17.12 2.83 7.73
C LEU A 150 18.42 3.01 6.94
N ARG A 151 18.69 2.13 5.96
CA ARG A 151 19.93 2.14 5.16
C ARG A 151 19.95 3.14 4.02
N GLU A 152 18.81 3.64 3.58
CA GLU A 152 18.79 4.64 2.51
C GLU A 152 19.25 6.01 3.03
N GLU A 153 20.45 6.38 2.57
CA GLU A 153 21.00 7.73 2.57
C GLU A 153 21.12 8.21 1.13
N ILE A 154 20.26 9.14 0.71
CA ILE A 154 20.47 10.01 -0.45
C ILE A 154 19.91 11.40 -0.12
#